data_AF-A0A2S9GZH1-F1
#
_entry.id   AF-A0A2S9GZH1-F1
#
_cell.length_a   1.000
_cell.length_b   1.000
_cell.length_c   1.000
_cell.angle_alpha   90.00
_cell.angle_beta   90.00
_cell.angle_gamma   90.00
#
_symmetry.space_group_name_H-M   'P 1'
#
loop_
_entity.id
_entity.type
_entity.pdbx_description
1 polymer ?
#
loop_
_entity_poly.entity_id
_entity_poly.type
_entity_poly.pdbx_seq_one_letter_code
_entity_poly.pdbx_strand_id
1 'polypeptide(L)'
;MAIKGISKSIEEVNTGSAAAFHRIEHYSVDMRSKYVSLIVRGYVTEAACDNGKLHIMETTTTIAQAPALTDNVLEFLYKTITAVAPEAIPSQSQPAMPVPVAINAFAGAELVYEVVAKVKK
;
A
#
# COMPACT_ATOMS: atom_id res chain seq x y z
N MET A 1 4.15 15.36 -7.93
CA MET A 1 2.73 15.18 -7.50
C MET A 1 2.77 14.30 -6.28
N ALA A 2 2.14 14.67 -5.17
CA ALA A 2 2.13 13.82 -3.98
C ALA A 2 1.08 12.71 -4.15
N ILE A 3 1.42 11.48 -3.78
CA ILE A 3 0.44 10.38 -3.75
C ILE A 3 -0.39 10.54 -2.48
N LYS A 4 -1.71 10.66 -2.65
CA LYS A 4 -2.67 10.82 -1.56
C LYS A 4 -3.08 9.48 -0.96
N GLY A 5 -3.17 8.45 -1.79
CA GLY A 5 -3.54 7.10 -1.36
C GLY A 5 -3.70 6.13 -2.51
N ILE A 6 -4.40 5.04 -2.25
CA ILE A 6 -4.68 3.95 -3.17
C ILE A 6 -6.20 3.79 -3.30
N SER A 7 -6.69 3.77 -4.54
CA SER A 7 -8.06 3.44 -4.88
C SER A 7 -8.14 1.97 -5.25
N LYS A 8 -8.77 1.18 -4.39
CA LYS A 8 -9.08 -0.24 -4.61
C LYS A 8 -10.20 -0.61 -3.68
N SER A 9 -11.21 -1.30 -4.18
CA SER A 9 -12.26 -1.87 -3.34
C SER A 9 -11.77 -3.19 -2.76
N ILE A 10 -11.65 -3.25 -1.43
CA ILE A 10 -11.30 -4.44 -0.66
C ILE A 10 -12.39 -4.64 0.38
N GLU A 11 -13.02 -5.81 0.37
CA GLU A 11 -14.03 -6.16 1.36
C GLU A 11 -13.36 -6.66 2.65
N GLU A 12 -13.80 -6.11 3.78
CA GLU A 12 -13.33 -6.53 5.10
C GLU A 12 -14.14 -7.75 5.56
N VAL A 13 -13.43 -8.84 5.89
CA VAL A 13 -14.00 -10.18 6.11
C VAL A 13 -14.94 -10.24 7.32
N ASN A 14 -14.72 -9.43 8.34
CA ASN A 14 -15.50 -9.49 9.59
C ASN A 14 -16.78 -8.65 9.53
N THR A 15 -16.79 -7.57 8.75
CA THR A 15 -17.89 -6.59 8.67
C THR A 15 -18.64 -6.62 7.35
N GLY A 16 -18.09 -7.27 6.31
CA GLY A 16 -18.65 -7.26 4.95
C GLY A 16 -18.67 -5.87 4.30
N SER A 17 -17.95 -4.90 4.89
CA SER A 17 -17.89 -3.53 4.38
C SER A 17 -16.73 -3.38 3.41
N ALA A 18 -16.97 -2.73 2.27
CA ALA A 18 -15.95 -2.47 1.27
C ALA A 18 -15.19 -1.17 1.58
N ALA A 19 -13.87 -1.27 1.80
CA ALA A 19 -12.96 -0.15 1.79
C ALA A 19 -12.59 0.19 0.35
N ALA A 20 -12.99 1.36 -0.15
CA ALA A 20 -12.68 1.79 -1.51
C ALA A 20 -11.40 2.63 -1.59
N PHE A 21 -10.98 3.25 -0.48
CA PHE A 21 -9.80 4.12 -0.41
C PHE A 21 -8.86 3.68 0.70
N HIS A 22 -7.56 3.67 0.42
CA HIS A 22 -6.53 3.20 1.33
C HIS A 22 -5.39 4.19 1.46
N ARG A 23 -4.89 4.41 2.68
CA ARG A 23 -3.81 5.34 2.96
C ARG A 23 -2.79 4.74 3.91
N ILE A 24 -1.51 4.98 3.64
CA ILE A 24 -0.43 4.67 4.59
C ILE A 24 -0.47 5.74 5.69
N GLU A 25 -0.82 5.37 6.92
CA GLU A 25 -0.81 6.28 8.06
C GLU A 25 0.50 6.20 8.86
N HIS A 26 1.03 4.99 9.01
CA HIS A 26 2.28 4.76 9.72
C HIS A 26 3.22 3.92 8.88
N TYR A 27 4.50 4.28 8.91
CA TYR A 27 5.57 3.46 8.37
C TYR A 27 6.80 3.57 9.27
N SER A 28 7.54 2.47 9.37
CA SER A 28 8.81 2.39 10.09
C SER A 28 9.83 1.72 9.18
N VAL A 29 10.96 2.39 8.97
CA VAL A 29 12.05 1.92 8.11
C VAL A 29 13.22 1.49 8.98
N ASP A 30 13.52 0.20 9.00
CA ASP A 30 14.71 -0.33 9.64
C ASP A 30 15.87 -0.34 8.64
N MET A 31 16.73 0.67 8.71
CA MET A 31 17.87 0.84 7.80
C MET A 31 18.95 -0.24 7.96
N ARG A 32 18.99 -0.93 9.11
CA ARG A 32 19.95 -1.99 9.43
C ARG A 32 19.58 -3.30 8.75
N SER A 33 18.32 -3.69 8.87
CA SER A 33 17.76 -4.95 8.38
C SER A 33 17.15 -4.79 6.99
N LYS A 34 17.01 -3.54 6.50
CA LYS A 34 16.42 -3.18 5.21
C LYS A 34 14.95 -3.59 5.05
N TYR A 35 14.25 -3.72 6.18
CA TYR A 35 12.81 -3.96 6.20
C TYR A 35 12.05 -2.67 6.44
N VAL A 36 10.89 -2.54 5.80
CA VAL A 36 9.92 -1.49 6.08
C VAL A 36 8.63 -2.13 6.56
N SER A 37 8.18 -1.75 7.75
CA SER A 37 6.86 -2.11 8.26
C SER A 37 5.93 -0.93 8.06
N LEU A 38 4.78 -1.17 7.45
CA LEU A 38 3.79 -0.13 7.18
C LEU A 38 2.39 -0.58 7.57
N ILE A 39 1.59 0.39 8.00
CA ILE A 39 0.19 0.23 8.36
C ILE A 39 -0.64 0.99 7.33
N VAL A 40 -1.40 0.24 6.54
CA VAL A 40 -2.36 0.78 5.57
C VAL A 40 -3.74 0.74 6.19
N ARG A 41 -4.41 1.88 6.21
CA ARG A 41 -5.79 1.99 6.69
C ARG A 41 -6.73 2.14 5.51
N GLY A 42 -7.82 1.40 5.54
CA GLY A 42 -8.89 1.42 4.55
C GLY A 42 -10.12 2.18 5.02
N TYR A 43 -10.68 2.99 4.14
CA TYR A 43 -11.83 3.84 4.35
C TYR A 43 -12.87 3.55 3.26
N VAL A 44 -14.14 3.79 3.59
CA VAL A 44 -15.26 3.63 2.65
C VAL A 44 -15.09 4.56 1.44
N THR A 45 -14.60 5.79 1.65
CA THR A 45 -14.36 6.77 0.59
C THR A 45 -13.15 7.64 0.93
N GLU A 46 -12.56 8.31 -0.08
CA GLU A 46 -11.54 9.34 0.13
C GLU A 46 -12.05 10.45 1.06
N ALA A 47 -13.29 10.91 0.86
CA ALA A 47 -13.91 11.95 1.69
C ALA A 47 -14.05 11.52 3.16
N ALA A 48 -14.27 10.23 3.45
CA ALA A 48 -14.30 9.74 4.82
C ALA A 48 -12.92 9.82 5.49
N CYS A 49 -11.85 9.52 4.74
CA CYS A 49 -10.47 9.69 5.19
C CYS A 49 -10.17 11.16 5.48
N ASP A 50 -10.46 12.08 4.56
CA ASP A 50 -10.20 13.52 4.74
C ASP A 50 -11.02 14.13 5.89
N ASN A 51 -12.24 13.64 6.14
CA ASN A 51 -13.06 14.09 7.28
C ASN A 51 -12.65 13.46 8.63
N GLY A 52 -11.56 12.68 8.68
CA GLY A 52 -11.07 12.06 9.91
C GLY A 52 -12.02 11.00 10.48
N LYS A 53 -12.83 10.34 9.64
CA LYS A 53 -13.68 9.22 10.06
C LYS A 53 -12.81 8.01 10.42
N LEU A 54 -13.36 7.11 11.24
CA LEU A 54 -12.69 5.86 11.57
C LEU A 54 -12.50 5.01 10.32
N HIS A 55 -11.32 4.39 10.24
CA HIS A 55 -11.03 3.38 9.22
C HIS A 55 -11.89 2.14 9.48
N ILE A 56 -12.27 1.47 8.39
CA ILE A 56 -13.02 0.22 8.44
C ILE A 56 -12.12 -1.00 8.26
N MET A 57 -10.89 -0.78 7.81
CA MET A 57 -9.89 -1.83 7.62
C MET A 57 -8.52 -1.32 8.06
N GLU A 58 -7.72 -2.19 8.67
CA GLU A 58 -6.32 -1.94 8.96
C GLU A 58 -5.51 -3.15 8.48
N THR A 59 -4.46 -2.90 7.72
CA THR A 59 -3.58 -3.94 7.19
C THR A 59 -2.14 -3.57 7.47
N THR A 60 -1.43 -4.44 8.17
CA THR A 60 0.00 -4.32 8.35
C THR A 60 0.71 -5.09 7.23
N THR A 61 1.67 -4.45 6.57
CA THR A 61 2.48 -5.06 5.51
C THR A 61 3.95 -4.82 5.79
N THR A 62 4.78 -5.78 5.44
CA THR A 62 6.23 -5.67 5.56
C THR A 62 6.86 -5.79 4.18
N ILE A 63 7.73 -4.84 3.84
CA ILE A 63 8.49 -4.82 2.60
C ILE A 63 9.94 -5.18 2.94
N ALA A 64 10.49 -6.20 2.26
CA ALA A 64 11.89 -6.62 2.41
C ALA A 64 12.86 -5.78 1.56
N GLN A 65 12.53 -4.50 1.35
CA GLN A 65 13.31 -3.56 0.58
C GLN A 65 13.14 -2.16 1.20
N ALA A 66 14.26 -1.52 1.53
CA ALA A 66 14.27 -0.16 2.02
C ALA A 66 14.47 0.86 0.87
N PRO A 67 13.85 2.04 0.95
CA PRO A 67 14.12 3.14 0.03
C PRO A 67 15.59 3.59 0.12
N ALA A 68 16.13 4.20 -0.94
CA ALA A 68 17.41 4.88 -0.84
C ALA A 68 17.25 6.16 0.00
N LEU A 69 18.36 6.67 0.54
CA LEU A 69 18.38 7.89 1.36
C LEU A 69 17.85 9.14 0.63
N THR A 70 17.96 9.16 -0.70
CA THR A 70 17.50 10.27 -1.55
C THR A 70 16.07 10.11 -2.05
N ASP A 71 15.44 8.96 -1.82
CA ASP A 71 14.09 8.69 -2.32
C ASP A 71 13.02 9.39 -1.48
N ASN A 72 11.93 9.77 -2.14
CA ASN A 72 10.70 10.08 -1.44
C ASN A 72 10.12 8.76 -0.88
N VAL A 73 10.31 8.56 0.42
CA VAL A 73 9.93 7.31 1.11
C VAL A 73 8.45 6.97 0.88
N LEU A 74 7.54 7.92 1.04
CA LEU A 74 6.11 7.68 0.84
C LEU A 74 5.79 7.26 -0.60
N GLU A 75 6.39 7.93 -1.58
CA GLU A 75 6.20 7.59 -3.00
C GLU A 75 6.74 6.20 -3.31
N PHE A 76 7.92 5.86 -2.78
CA PHE A 76 8.51 4.53 -2.88
C PHE A 76 7.56 3.47 -2.29
N LEU A 77 7.04 3.69 -1.08
CA LEU A 77 6.17 2.72 -0.41
C LEU A 77 4.87 2.49 -1.18
N TYR A 78 4.21 3.55 -1.62
CA TYR A 78 3.00 3.45 -2.43
C TYR A 78 3.25 2.66 -3.72
N LYS A 79 4.31 3.00 -4.46
CA LYS A 79 4.69 2.28 -5.68
C LYS A 79 4.96 0.80 -5.39
N THR A 80 5.72 0.50 -4.34
CA THR A 80 6.07 -0.88 -3.98
C THR A 80 4.87 -1.71 -3.57
N ILE A 81 3.92 -1.17 -2.80
CA ILE A 81 2.70 -1.92 -2.42
C ILE A 81 1.67 -2.00 -3.56
N THR A 82 1.68 -1.08 -4.52
CA THR A 82 0.80 -1.20 -5.70
C THR A 82 1.42 -2.00 -6.84
N ALA A 83 2.73 -2.20 -6.82
CA ALA A 83 3.42 -2.96 -7.85
C ALA A 83 2.80 -4.36 -7.94
N VAL A 84 2.39 -4.74 -9.14
CA VAL A 84 2.00 -6.12 -9.43
C VAL A 84 3.24 -6.95 -9.19
N ALA A 85 3.19 -7.88 -8.23
CA ALA A 85 4.29 -8.82 -8.02
C ALA A 85 4.57 -9.47 -9.38
N PRO A 86 5.82 -9.47 -9.87
CA PRO A 86 6.13 -10.16 -11.12
C PRO A 86 5.61 -11.59 -10.97
N GLU A 87 4.83 -12.04 -11.94
CA GLU A 87 4.35 -13.42 -12.00
C GLU A 87 5.52 -14.33 -11.64
N ALA A 88 5.35 -15.15 -10.60
CA ALA A 88 6.37 -16.10 -10.21
C ALA A 88 6.60 -17.02 -11.40
N ILE A 89 7.63 -16.74 -12.21
CA ILE A 89 8.11 -17.67 -13.21
C ILE A 89 8.52 -18.89 -12.39
N PRO A 90 7.86 -20.05 -12.53
CA PRO A 90 8.21 -21.20 -11.73
C PRO A 90 9.61 -21.65 -12.15
N SER A 91 10.63 -21.21 -11.40
CA SER A 91 11.98 -21.75 -11.53
C SER A 91 11.95 -23.21 -11.11
N GLN A 92 11.80 -24.09 -12.11
CA GLN A 92 11.88 -25.54 -12.00
C GLN A 92 13.28 -25.96 -11.55
N SER A 93 13.67 -25.76 -10.28
CA SER A 93 14.91 -26.34 -9.72
C SER A 93 15.02 -26.34 -8.19
N GLN A 94 14.04 -25.86 -7.41
CA GLN A 94 14.11 -25.94 -5.94
C GLN A 94 12.92 -26.69 -5.35
N PRO A 95 13.14 -27.59 -4.37
CA PRO A 95 12.06 -28.27 -3.68
C PRO A 95 11.13 -27.22 -3.05
N ALA A 96 9.86 -27.31 -3.42
CA ALA A 96 8.80 -26.38 -3.04
C ALA A 96 8.60 -26.39 -1.53
N MET A 97 9.31 -25.51 -0.82
CA MET A 97 8.76 -24.96 0.40
C MET A 97 7.66 -24.00 -0.02
N PRO A 98 6.44 -24.06 0.57
CA PRO A 98 5.43 -23.05 0.37
C PRO A 98 5.95 -21.76 1.02
N VAL A 99 6.74 -20.98 0.29
CA VAL A 99 6.92 -19.57 0.63
C VAL A 99 5.52 -18.98 0.52
N PRO A 100 4.92 -18.48 1.63
CA PRO A 100 3.66 -17.77 1.53
C PRO A 100 3.92 -16.59 0.60
N VAL A 101 3.38 -16.67 -0.63
CA VAL A 101 3.26 -15.51 -1.49
C VAL A 101 2.37 -14.58 -0.69
N ALA A 102 2.97 -13.59 -0.01
CA ALA A 102 2.21 -12.57 0.66
C ALA A 102 1.34 -11.95 -0.42
N ILE A 103 0.04 -12.28 -0.41
CA ILE A 103 -0.93 -11.74 -1.34
C ILE A 103 -0.96 -10.26 -1.03
N ASN A 104 -0.18 -9.48 -1.79
CA ASN A 104 -0.14 -8.05 -1.62
C ASN A 104 -1.53 -7.54 -2.01
N ALA A 105 -2.37 -7.28 -1.02
CA ALA A 105 -3.79 -6.94 -1.22
C ALA A 105 -3.96 -5.70 -2.11
N PHE A 106 -2.91 -4.88 -2.20
CA PHE A 106 -2.86 -3.64 -2.98
C PHE A 106 -2.19 -3.78 -4.35
N ALA A 107 -1.73 -4.98 -4.74
CA ALA A 107 -1.15 -5.20 -6.06
C ALA A 107 -2.15 -4.83 -7.17
N GLY A 108 -1.67 -4.09 -8.17
CA GLY A 108 -2.47 -3.60 -9.29
C GLY A 108 -3.50 -2.53 -8.93
N ALA A 109 -3.45 -1.97 -7.73
CA ALA A 109 -4.34 -0.88 -7.32
C ALA A 109 -3.96 0.44 -7.99
N GLU A 110 -4.96 1.32 -8.16
CA GLU A 110 -4.74 2.63 -8.76
C GLU A 110 -4.23 3.62 -7.71
N LEU A 111 -3.15 4.34 -8.03
CA LEU A 111 -2.61 5.40 -7.18
C LEU A 111 -3.43 6.67 -7.34
N VAL A 112 -3.95 7.20 -6.24
CA VAL A 112 -4.64 8.49 -6.21
C VAL A 112 -3.61 9.57 -5.95
N TYR A 113 -3.50 10.51 -6.88
CA TYR A 113 -2.59 11.65 -6.77
C TYR A 113 -3.35 12.87 -6.24
N GLU A 114 -2.69 13.67 -5.41
CA GLU A 114 -3.22 14.97 -5.04
C GLU A 114 -3.25 15.88 -6.28
N VAL A 115 -4.46 16.28 -6.70
CA VAL A 115 -4.62 17.27 -7.75
C VAL A 115 -4.23 18.61 -7.14
N VAL A 116 -2.98 19.05 -7.37
CA VAL A 116 -2.60 20.44 -7.13
C VAL A 116 -3.36 21.27 -8.18
N ALA A 117 -4.61 21.61 -7.86
CA ALA A 117 -5.39 22.53 -8.65
C ALA A 117 -4.57 23.83 -8.71
N LYS A 118 -4.01 24.13 -9.89
CA LYS A 118 -3.41 25.43 -10.17
C LYS A 118 -4.44 26.47 -9.76
N VAL A 119 -4.15 27.22 -8.70
CA VAL A 119 -4.87 28.44 -8.35
C VAL A 119 -4.80 29.33 -9.58
N LYS A 120 -5.93 29.45 -10.27
CA LYS A 120 -6.10 30.36 -11.40
C LYS A 120 -6.02 31.76 -10.80
N LYS A 121 -4.90 32.42 -11.01
CA LYS A 121 -4.63 33.80 -10.58
C LYS A 121 -5.42 34.78 -11.43
#